data_AF-A0A0D8HVB6-F1
#
_entry.id   AF-A0A0D8HVB6-F1
#
_cell.length_a   1.000
_cell.length_b   1.000
_cell.length_c   1.000
_cell.angle_alpha   90.00
_cell.angle_beta   90.00
_cell.angle_gamma   90.00
#
_symmetry.space_group_name_H-M   'P 1'
#
loop_
_entity.id
_entity.type
_entity.pdbx_description
1 polymer ?
#
loop_
_entity_poly.entity_id
_entity_poly.type
_entity_poly.pdbx_seq_one_letter_code
_entity_poly.pdbx_strand_id
1 'polypeptide(L)'
;MEQLYDAAAAAGILVMEADLPRGEEGRYYESHRCIVLNAGMTASRTISAFAHELGHASLRHGPALDARIHSRQERQADEYAARLLIDCAEFEEAERLYSSHTDTLAYHLGVTPKLIRVWRELALRGNERIN
;
A
#
# COMPACT_ATOMS: atom_id res chain seq x y z
N MET A 1 -1.77 -5.71 10.88
CA MET A 1 -2.16 -6.81 9.97
C MET A 1 -3.63 -7.20 10.17
N GLU A 2 -4.09 -7.44 11.40
CA GLU A 2 -5.51 -7.70 11.73
C GLU A 2 -6.48 -6.66 11.12
N GLN A 3 -6.18 -5.37 11.30
CA GLN A 3 -6.98 -4.27 10.73
C GLN A 3 -7.15 -4.33 9.20
N LEU A 4 -6.17 -4.85 8.46
CA LEU A 4 -6.28 -5.01 7.01
C LEU A 4 -7.23 -6.15 6.65
N TYR A 5 -7.17 -7.25 7.42
CA TYR A 5 -8.12 -8.36 7.27
C TYR A 5 -9.55 -7.92 7.64
N ASP A 6 -9.72 -7.11 8.68
CA ASP A 6 -11.02 -6.54 9.04
C ASP A 6 -11.56 -5.63 7.93
N ALA A 7 -10.71 -4.78 7.34
CA ALA A 7 -11.08 -3.93 6.21
C ALA A 7 -11.49 -4.77 4.98
N ALA A 8 -10.75 -5.83 4.67
CA ALA A 8 -11.09 -6.76 3.59
C ALA A 8 -12.43 -7.47 3.86
N ALA A 9 -12.61 -7.99 5.08
CA ALA A 9 -13.83 -8.69 5.49
C ALA A 9 -15.06 -7.77 5.45
N ALA A 10 -14.93 -6.54 5.96
CA ALA A 10 -15.99 -5.53 5.90
C ALA A 10 -16.34 -5.14 4.45
N ALA A 11 -15.35 -5.15 3.56
CA ALA A 11 -15.57 -4.97 2.13
C ALA A 11 -16.10 -6.25 1.44
N GLY A 12 -16.23 -7.38 2.12
CA GLY A 12 -16.61 -8.66 1.49
C GLY A 12 -15.58 -9.12 0.47
N ILE A 13 -14.29 -8.99 0.80
CA ILE A 13 -13.14 -9.42 0.01
C ILE A 13 -12.50 -10.63 0.69
N LEU A 14 -12.30 -11.70 -0.07
CA LEU A 14 -11.53 -12.86 0.39
C LEU A 14 -10.04 -12.58 0.27
N VAL A 15 -9.27 -13.02 1.26
CA VAL A 15 -7.81 -12.86 1.26
C VAL A 15 -7.17 -14.24 1.38
N MET A 16 -6.21 -14.53 0.52
CA MET A 16 -5.47 -15.79 0.54
C MET A 16 -4.02 -15.58 0.14
N GLU A 17 -3.18 -16.54 0.52
CA GLU A 17 -1.78 -16.60 0.11
C GLU A 17 -1.60 -17.72 -0.93
N ALA A 18 -0.87 -17.44 -2.00
CA ALA A 18 -0.52 -18.42 -3.02
C ALA A 18 0.77 -17.98 -3.76
N ASP A 19 1.39 -18.90 -4.49
CA ASP A 19 2.52 -18.56 -5.36
C ASP A 19 2.02 -17.74 -6.56
N LEU A 20 2.46 -16.48 -6.64
CA LEU A 20 2.16 -15.60 -7.77
C LEU A 20 3.30 -15.59 -8.81
N PRO A 21 3.04 -15.18 -10.06
CA PRO A 21 4.08 -14.99 -11.06
C PRO A 21 5.25 -14.14 -10.54
N ARG A 22 6.45 -14.44 -11.03
CA ARG A 22 7.67 -13.78 -10.57
C ARG A 22 7.57 -12.26 -10.67
N GLY A 23 7.71 -11.59 -9.53
CA GLY A 23 7.71 -10.13 -9.43
C GLY A 23 6.40 -9.54 -8.92
N GLU A 24 5.36 -10.35 -8.75
CA GLU A 24 4.11 -9.92 -8.11
C GLU A 24 4.17 -10.17 -6.60
N GLU A 25 3.83 -9.13 -5.83
CA GLU A 25 3.73 -9.21 -4.36
C GLU A 25 2.28 -9.48 -3.93
N GLY A 26 1.31 -9.03 -4.72
CA GLY A 26 -0.10 -9.29 -4.53
C GLY A 26 -0.88 -9.03 -5.81
N ARG A 27 -2.16 -9.39 -5.80
CA ARG A 27 -3.11 -9.07 -6.85
C ARG A 27 -4.55 -9.09 -6.36
N TYR A 28 -5.29 -8.04 -6.65
CA TYR A 28 -6.74 -7.98 -6.51
C TYR A 28 -7.45 -8.45 -7.78
N TYR A 29 -8.34 -9.43 -7.63
CA TYR A 29 -9.23 -9.93 -8.67
C TYR A 29 -10.64 -9.38 -8.47
N GLU A 30 -10.99 -8.32 -9.20
CA GLU A 30 -12.28 -7.63 -9.10
C GLU A 30 -13.49 -8.58 -9.26
N SER A 31 -13.44 -9.46 -10.27
CA SER A 31 -14.53 -10.38 -10.60
C SER A 31 -14.85 -11.39 -9.50
N HIS A 32 -13.86 -11.73 -8.67
CA HIS A 32 -13.99 -12.73 -7.60
C HIS A 32 -13.97 -12.10 -6.21
N ARG A 33 -13.84 -10.76 -6.13
CA ARG A 33 -13.62 -10.02 -4.87
C ARG A 33 -12.56 -10.68 -4.00
N CYS A 34 -11.40 -10.96 -4.57
CA CYS A 34 -10.35 -11.71 -3.89
C CYS A 34 -9.01 -10.99 -4.02
N ILE A 35 -8.27 -10.91 -2.92
CA ILE A 35 -6.86 -10.52 -2.89
C ILE A 35 -6.04 -11.79 -2.69
N VAL A 36 -5.07 -11.99 -3.58
CA VAL A 36 -4.05 -13.03 -3.44
C VAL A 36 -2.74 -12.34 -3.11
N LEU A 37 -2.09 -12.74 -2.03
CA LEU A 37 -0.75 -12.28 -1.63
C LEU A 37 0.27 -13.36 -1.96
N ASN A 38 1.46 -12.96 -2.41
CA ASN A 38 2.52 -13.91 -2.69
C ASN A 38 3.07 -14.53 -1.38
N ALA A 39 3.21 -15.85 -1.35
CA ALA A 39 3.65 -16.57 -0.16
C ALA A 39 5.13 -16.27 0.19
N GLY A 40 5.48 -16.35 1.48
CA GLY A 40 6.87 -16.28 1.95
C GLY A 40 7.50 -14.89 1.93
N MET A 41 6.72 -13.82 1.71
CA MET A 41 7.18 -12.45 1.83
C MET A 41 7.48 -12.06 3.29
N THR A 42 8.33 -11.06 3.49
CA THR A 42 8.53 -10.46 4.81
C THR A 42 7.24 -9.78 5.29
N ALA A 43 7.09 -9.57 6.60
CA ALA A 43 5.92 -8.91 7.17
C ALA A 43 5.66 -7.51 6.55
N SER A 44 6.71 -6.69 6.40
CA SER A 44 6.59 -5.35 5.81
C SER A 44 6.16 -5.37 4.35
N ARG A 45 6.67 -6.33 3.56
CA ARG A 45 6.25 -6.52 2.16
C ARG A 45 4.81 -7.00 2.07
N THR A 46 4.43 -7.98 2.90
CA THR A 46 3.06 -8.51 2.98
C THR A 46 2.06 -7.42 3.35
N ILE A 47 2.34 -6.65 4.40
CA ILE A 47 1.47 -5.54 4.85
C ILE A 47 1.35 -4.47 3.77
N SER A 48 2.48 -4.08 3.15
CA SER A 48 2.48 -3.04 2.11
C SER A 48 1.73 -3.47 0.86
N ALA A 49 1.96 -4.71 0.38
CA ALA A 49 1.26 -5.28 -0.76
C ALA A 49 -0.23 -5.43 -0.47
N PHE A 50 -0.61 -5.93 0.70
CA PHE A 50 -2.01 -6.08 1.06
C PHE A 50 -2.75 -4.74 1.12
N ALA A 51 -2.16 -3.71 1.72
CA ALA A 51 -2.75 -2.38 1.72
C ALA A 51 -2.86 -1.79 0.30
N HIS A 52 -1.90 -2.08 -0.58
CA HIS A 52 -1.95 -1.68 -1.99
C HIS A 52 -3.12 -2.36 -2.73
N GLU A 53 -3.28 -3.68 -2.59
CA GLU A 53 -4.42 -4.41 -3.18
C GLU A 53 -5.77 -3.96 -2.62
N LEU A 54 -5.85 -3.63 -1.34
CA LEU A 54 -7.03 -2.98 -0.75
C LEU A 54 -7.32 -1.61 -1.37
N GLY A 55 -6.28 -0.88 -1.78
CA GLY A 55 -6.42 0.36 -2.55
C GLY A 55 -7.08 0.12 -3.90
N HIS A 56 -6.65 -0.89 -4.65
CA HIS A 56 -7.32 -1.30 -5.88
C HIS A 56 -8.80 -1.62 -5.66
N ALA A 57 -9.10 -2.41 -4.63
CA ALA A 57 -10.47 -2.80 -4.33
C ALA A 57 -11.35 -1.61 -3.89
N SER A 58 -10.83 -0.75 -3.02
CA SER A 58 -11.53 0.42 -2.48
C SER A 58 -11.87 1.44 -3.57
N LEU A 59 -10.96 1.61 -4.53
CA LEU A 59 -11.12 2.53 -5.66
C LEU A 59 -11.80 1.89 -6.87
N ARG A 60 -12.25 0.62 -6.75
CA ARG A 60 -12.90 -0.14 -7.83
C ARG A 60 -12.05 -0.16 -9.11
N HIS A 61 -10.75 -0.36 -8.95
CA HIS A 61 -9.86 -0.56 -10.07
C HIS A 61 -10.15 -1.92 -10.73
N GLY A 62 -10.11 -1.92 -12.06
CA GLY A 62 -10.27 -3.10 -12.90
C GLY A 62 -9.22 -3.09 -14.02
N PRO A 63 -9.20 -4.13 -14.87
CA PRO A 63 -8.19 -4.29 -15.91
C PRO A 63 -8.06 -3.04 -16.80
N ALA A 64 -6.82 -2.58 -16.98
CA ALA A 64 -6.52 -1.39 -17.78
C ALA A 64 -5.65 -1.77 -18.99
N LEU A 65 -6.21 -1.65 -20.21
CA LEU A 65 -5.46 -1.85 -21.45
C LEU A 65 -4.62 -0.62 -21.83
N ASP A 66 -5.02 0.56 -21.36
CA ASP A 66 -4.27 1.80 -21.56
C ASP A 66 -3.22 1.99 -20.45
N ALA A 67 -1.96 2.17 -20.85
CA ALA A 67 -0.84 2.30 -19.93
C ALA A 67 -0.93 3.50 -18.98
N ARG A 68 -1.60 4.60 -19.39
CA ARG A 68 -1.80 5.79 -18.55
C ARG A 68 -2.87 5.50 -17.50
N ILE A 69 -3.94 4.79 -17.86
CA ILE A 69 -4.95 4.35 -16.91
C ILE A 69 -4.33 3.40 -15.88
N HIS A 70 -3.56 2.40 -16.35
CA HIS A 70 -2.83 1.49 -15.47
C HIS A 70 -1.93 2.25 -14.49
N SER A 71 -1.05 3.11 -15.00
CA SER A 71 -0.13 3.90 -14.17
C SER A 71 -0.84 4.79 -13.15
N ARG A 72 -2.04 5.31 -13.52
CA ARG A 72 -2.86 6.09 -12.59
C ARG A 72 -3.43 5.21 -11.48
N GLN A 73 -3.95 4.02 -11.81
CA GLN A 73 -4.50 3.09 -10.82
C GLN A 73 -3.44 2.63 -9.82
N GLU A 74 -2.26 2.22 -10.30
CA GLU A 74 -1.11 1.83 -9.46
C GLU A 74 -0.72 2.94 -8.48
N ARG A 75 -0.60 4.18 -8.99
CA ARG A 75 -0.27 5.34 -8.15
C ARG A 75 -1.35 5.57 -7.08
N GLN A 76 -2.62 5.48 -7.45
CA GLN A 76 -3.72 5.68 -6.50
C GLN A 76 -3.78 4.57 -5.44
N ALA A 77 -3.45 3.33 -5.80
CA ALA A 77 -3.35 2.22 -4.88
C ALA A 77 -2.16 2.38 -3.90
N ASP A 78 -1.00 2.84 -4.39
CA ASP A 78 0.14 3.21 -3.55
C ASP A 78 -0.18 4.36 -2.58
N GLU A 79 -0.83 5.41 -3.07
CA GLU A 79 -1.26 6.55 -2.25
C GLU A 79 -2.28 6.13 -1.18
N TYR A 80 -3.20 5.23 -1.52
CA TYR A 80 -4.13 4.63 -0.56
C TYR A 80 -3.38 3.84 0.51
N ALA A 81 -2.46 2.96 0.11
CA ALA A 81 -1.68 2.14 1.04
C ALA A 81 -0.84 2.98 2.01
N ALA A 82 -0.18 4.02 1.51
CA ALA A 82 0.60 4.93 2.33
C ALA A 82 -0.28 5.63 3.37
N ARG A 83 -1.47 6.13 2.98
CA ARG A 83 -2.41 6.78 3.91
C ARG A 83 -3.01 5.83 4.93
N LEU A 84 -3.18 4.57 4.57
CA LEU A 84 -3.75 3.56 5.46
C LEU A 84 -2.74 3.10 6.52
N LEU A 85 -1.46 3.01 6.15
CA LEU A 85 -0.44 2.39 6.99
C LEU A 85 0.47 3.36 7.75
N ILE A 86 0.62 4.60 7.26
CA ILE A 86 1.56 5.56 7.85
C ILE A 86 0.74 6.63 8.58
N ASP A 87 0.83 6.62 9.91
CA ASP A 87 0.33 7.73 10.73
C ASP A 87 1.31 8.90 10.69
N CYS A 88 0.78 10.13 10.66
CA CYS A 88 1.60 11.34 10.55
C CYS A 88 2.46 11.57 11.80
N ALA A 89 1.89 11.35 12.99
CA ALA A 89 2.62 11.56 14.24
C ALA A 89 3.69 10.47 14.43
N GLU A 90 3.39 9.22 14.07
CA GLU A 90 4.39 8.14 14.08
C GLU A 90 5.52 8.40 13.09
N PHE A 91 5.21 8.92 11.89
CA PHE A 91 6.21 9.29 10.90
C PHE A 91 7.14 10.41 11.40
N GLU A 92 6.57 11.50 11.92
CA GLU A 92 7.32 12.64 12.45
C GLU A 92 8.22 12.22 13.62
N GLU A 93 7.69 11.38 14.52
CA GLU A 93 8.46 10.85 15.64
C GLU A 93 9.61 9.95 15.18
N ALA A 94 9.37 9.05 14.22
CA ALA A 94 10.42 8.20 13.66
C ALA A 94 11.53 9.02 12.99
N GLU A 95 11.16 10.07 12.25
CA GLU A 95 12.12 10.97 11.60
C GLU A 95 12.97 11.75 12.62
N ARG A 96 12.35 12.18 13.73
CA ARG A 96 13.03 12.85 14.84
C ARG A 96 14.01 11.94 15.59
N LEU A 97 13.65 10.67 15.80
CA LEU A 97 14.42 9.73 16.62
C LEU A 97 15.56 9.04 15.86
N TYR A 98 15.37 8.69 14.58
CA TYR A 98 16.26 7.75 13.89
C TYR A 98 17.03 8.33 12.71
N SER A 99 16.46 9.31 11.99
CA SER A 99 16.97 10.03 10.81
C SER A 99 15.92 10.09 9.70
N SER A 100 16.12 10.97 8.71
CA SER A 100 15.31 11.06 7.50
C SER A 100 15.65 10.03 6.41
N HIS A 101 16.49 9.03 6.71
CA HIS A 101 16.83 7.98 5.75
C HIS A 101 15.63 7.05 5.50
N THR A 102 15.24 6.90 4.23
CA THR A 102 14.04 6.17 3.79
C THR A 102 13.98 4.74 4.30
N ASP A 103 15.08 3.98 4.22
CA ASP A 103 15.10 2.58 4.62
C ASP A 103 14.99 2.42 6.14
N THR A 104 15.61 3.33 6.91
CA THR A 104 15.49 3.40 8.37
C THR A 104 14.05 3.67 8.79
N LEU A 105 13.40 4.66 8.17
CA LEU A 105 11.99 4.96 8.44
C LEU A 105 11.07 3.80 8.07
N ALA A 106 11.29 3.17 6.93
CA ALA A 106 10.51 2.02 6.48
C ALA A 106 10.60 0.86 7.49
N TYR A 107 11.80 0.59 8.00
CA TYR A 107 12.01 -0.43 9.03
C TYR A 107 11.22 -0.11 10.31
N HIS A 108 11.32 1.11 10.83
CA HIS A 108 10.64 1.50 12.08
C HIS A 108 9.12 1.57 11.95
N LEU A 109 8.61 1.98 10.79
CA LEU A 109 7.17 2.06 10.51
C LEU A 109 6.59 0.72 10.00
N GLY A 110 7.40 -0.32 9.85
CA GLY A 110 6.93 -1.64 9.42
C GLY A 110 6.40 -1.69 7.98
N VAL A 111 6.84 -0.76 7.11
CA VAL A 111 6.40 -0.66 5.70
C VAL A 111 7.57 -0.83 4.74
N THR A 112 7.31 -0.82 3.44
CA THR A 112 8.37 -0.81 2.43
C THR A 112 8.92 0.60 2.19
N PRO A 113 10.18 0.75 1.73
CA PRO A 113 10.75 2.03 1.32
C PRO A 113 9.94 2.76 0.24
N LYS A 114 9.19 2.01 -0.59
CA LYS A 114 8.27 2.56 -1.60
C LYS A 114 7.21 3.43 -0.93
N LEU A 115 6.54 2.93 0.11
CA LEU A 115 5.45 3.66 0.77
C LEU A 115 5.94 4.91 1.50
N ILE A 116 7.17 4.91 2.03
CA ILE A 116 7.80 6.11 2.61
C ILE A 116 7.96 7.21 1.55
N ARG A 117 8.38 6.87 0.33
CA ARG A 117 8.51 7.85 -0.77
C ARG A 117 7.15 8.41 -1.17
N VAL A 118 6.16 7.54 -1.33
CA VAL A 118 4.77 7.91 -1.66
C VAL A 118 4.18 8.84 -0.59
N TRP A 119 4.39 8.53 0.68
CA TRP A 119 3.95 9.36 1.80
C TRP A 119 4.55 10.78 1.73
N ARG A 120 5.86 10.88 1.49
CA ARG A 120 6.53 12.18 1.32
C ARG A 120 5.98 12.98 0.15
N GLU A 121 5.72 12.33 -0.98
CA GLU A 121 5.07 12.99 -2.13
C GLU A 121 3.68 13.52 -1.78
N LEU A 122 2.88 12.74 -1.03
CA LEU A 122 1.56 13.16 -0.56
C LEU A 122 1.64 14.38 0.37
N ALA A 123 2.58 14.38 1.32
CA ALA A 123 2.79 15.48 2.26
C ALA A 123 3.18 16.78 1.53
N LEU A 124 4.08 16.69 0.54
CA LEU A 124 4.47 17.84 -0.29
C LEU A 124 3.27 18.42 -1.05
N ARG A 125 2.46 17.58 -1.70
CA ARG A 125 1.25 18.01 -2.42
C ARG A 125 0.17 18.58 -1.49
N GLY A 126 0.11 18.09 -0.24
CA GLY A 126 -0.77 18.62 0.80
C GLY A 126 -0.38 20.04 1.20
N ASN A 127 0.92 20.29 1.37
CA ASN A 127 1.47 21.61 1.67
C ASN A 127 1.30 22.62 0.53
N GLU A 128 1.36 22.18 -0.73
CA GLU A 128 1.11 23.03 -1.90
C GLU A 128 -0.34 23.51 -2.02
N ARG A 129 -1.32 22.80 -1.42
CA ARG A 129 -2.74 23.18 -1.47
C ARG A 129 -3.14 24.26 -0.47
N ILE A 130 -2.23 24.67 0.40
CA ILE A 130 -2.46 25.64 1.49
C ILE A 130 -1.72 26.97 1.23
N ASN A 131 -0.90 27.06 0.17
CA ASN A 131 -0.16 28.26 -0.22
C ASN A 131 -0.76 28.96 -1.45
#